data_AF-A0A8T4M317-F1
#
_entry.id   AF-A0A8T4M317-F1
#
_cell.length_a   1.000
_cell.length_b   1.000
_cell.length_c   1.000
_cell.angle_alpha   90.00
_cell.angle_beta   90.00
_cell.angle_gamma   90.00
#
_symmetry.space_group_name_H-M   'P 1'
#
loop_
_entity.id
_entity.type
_entity.pdbx_description
1 polymer ?
#
loop_
_entity_poly.entity_id
_entity_poly.type
_entity_poly.pdbx_seq_one_letter_code
_entity_poly.pdbx_strand_id
1 'polypeptide(L)'
;MAGLLTHLIVASIGFLIGMFIFKNYKYGLAFMFGHVIPDIIDFGIIGLFSWEFNPSIIMLSPWFRSLAVLGHTWGYWIVFGIIVFLIAFFLYKIGKISNKTFKIIFFALLFFLAGVGVHLVLDILIIETSSWI
;
A
#
# COMPACT_ATOMS: atom_id res chain seq x y z
N MET A 1 14.01 -11.65 8.33
CA MET A 1 12.61 -11.23 8.05
C MET A 1 12.11 -10.11 8.97
N ALA A 2 13.00 -9.32 9.60
CA ALA A 2 12.58 -8.25 10.52
C ALA A 2 11.89 -7.08 9.79
N GLY A 3 12.30 -6.78 8.54
CA GLY A 3 11.66 -5.77 7.69
C GLY A 3 10.16 -6.05 7.49
N LEU A 4 9.80 -7.17 6.85
CA LEU A 4 8.40 -7.54 6.59
C LEU A 4 7.53 -7.55 7.86
N LEU A 5 8.06 -8.03 8.99
CA LEU A 5 7.35 -7.99 10.26
C LEU A 5 7.08 -6.55 10.74
N THR A 6 8.04 -5.65 10.54
CA THR A 6 7.89 -4.23 10.90
C THR A 6 6.81 -3.58 10.07
N HIS A 7 6.77 -3.84 8.76
CA HIS A 7 5.70 -3.36 7.88
C HIS A 7 4.34 -3.90 8.31
N LEU A 8 4.23 -5.18 8.67
CA LEU A 8 2.97 -5.75 9.14
C LEU A 8 2.49 -5.13 10.47
N ILE A 9 3.42 -4.85 11.39
CA ILE A 9 3.12 -4.19 12.66
C ILE A 9 2.62 -2.76 12.40
N VAL A 10 3.32 -1.99 11.55
CA VAL A 10 2.93 -0.62 11.22
C VAL A 10 1.58 -0.58 10.49
N ALA A 11 1.36 -1.50 9.55
CA ALA A 11 0.06 -1.66 8.88
C ALA A 11 -1.07 -1.96 9.88
N SER A 12 -0.82 -2.83 10.85
CA SER A 12 -1.78 -3.18 11.90
C SER A 12 -2.08 -2.00 12.82
N ILE A 13 -1.06 -1.23 13.21
CA ILE A 13 -1.25 -0.01 14.02
C ILE A 13 -2.08 1.02 13.24
N GLY A 14 -1.78 1.23 11.96
CA GLY A 14 -2.55 2.14 11.12
C GLY A 14 -4.01 1.71 10.93
N PHE A 15 -4.25 0.39 10.82
CA PHE A 15 -5.60 -0.17 10.85
C PHE A 15 -6.34 0.18 12.14
N LEU A 16 -5.72 -0.04 13.30
CA LEU A 16 -6.30 0.26 14.61
C LEU A 16 -6.57 1.76 14.77
N ILE A 17 -5.67 2.63 14.29
CA ILE A 17 -5.87 4.08 14.26
C ILE A 17 -7.12 4.45 13.46
N GLY A 18 -7.26 3.93 12.24
CA GLY A 18 -8.44 4.16 11.40
C GLY A 18 -9.73 3.66 12.07
N MET A 19 -9.68 2.49 12.70
CA MET A 19 -10.82 1.87 13.36
C MET A 19 -11.26 2.62 14.64
N PHE A 20 -10.32 3.00 15.52
CA PHE A 20 -10.64 3.54 16.84
C PHE A 20 -10.64 5.07 16.89
N ILE A 21 -9.70 5.74 16.22
CA ILE A 21 -9.60 7.21 16.24
C ILE A 21 -10.60 7.82 15.26
N PHE A 22 -10.62 7.32 14.03
CA PHE A 22 -11.53 7.82 12.99
C PHE A 22 -12.89 7.10 12.97
N LYS A 23 -13.08 6.12 13.88
CA LYS A 23 -14.33 5.36 14.05
C LYS A 23 -14.84 4.73 12.75
N ASN A 24 -13.94 4.36 11.84
CA ASN A 24 -14.29 3.79 10.55
C ASN A 24 -13.25 2.78 10.07
N TYR A 25 -13.60 1.50 10.18
CA TYR A 25 -12.74 0.39 9.78
C TYR A 25 -12.31 0.46 8.30
N LYS A 26 -13.11 1.10 7.42
CA LYS A 26 -12.75 1.23 5.99
C LYS A 26 -11.52 2.09 5.78
N TYR A 27 -11.32 3.12 6.62
CA TYR A 27 -10.13 3.97 6.56
C TYR A 27 -8.90 3.23 7.09
N GLY A 28 -9.08 2.46 8.17
CA GLY A 28 -8.03 1.57 8.69
C GLY A 28 -7.60 0.52 7.68
N LEU A 29 -8.56 -0.14 7.03
CA LEU A 29 -8.27 -1.10 5.96
C LEU A 29 -7.57 -0.42 4.78
N ALA A 30 -8.02 0.76 4.37
CA ALA A 30 -7.39 1.48 3.28
C ALA A 30 -5.92 1.81 3.58
N PHE A 31 -5.60 2.26 4.80
CA PHE A 31 -4.22 2.45 5.23
C PHE A 31 -3.43 1.15 5.20
N MET A 32 -3.96 0.08 5.81
CA MET A 32 -3.30 -1.22 5.86
C MET A 32 -3.00 -1.74 4.46
N PHE A 33 -3.95 -1.67 3.53
CA PHE A 33 -3.73 -2.06 2.13
C PHE A 33 -2.73 -1.13 1.44
N GLY A 34 -2.79 0.18 1.67
CA GLY A 34 -1.78 1.10 1.16
C GLY A 34 -0.37 0.76 1.64
N HIS A 35 -0.26 0.23 2.87
CA HIS A 35 1.02 -0.16 3.44
C HIS A 35 1.50 -1.55 2.99
N VAL A 36 0.61 -2.49 2.69
CA VAL A 36 0.98 -3.88 2.41
C VAL A 36 1.05 -4.18 0.90
N ILE A 37 0.27 -3.49 0.07
CA ILE A 37 0.25 -3.76 -1.38
C ILE A 37 1.63 -3.58 -2.04
N PRO A 38 2.46 -2.57 -1.71
CA PRO A 38 3.81 -2.48 -2.28
C PRO A 38 4.61 -3.79 -2.11
N ASP A 39 4.66 -4.35 -0.89
CA ASP A 39 5.32 -5.64 -0.63
C ASP A 39 4.69 -6.80 -1.42
N ILE A 40 3.36 -6.79 -1.60
CA ILE A 40 2.67 -7.83 -2.38
C ILE A 40 3.07 -7.76 -3.86
N ILE A 41 3.26 -6.55 -4.42
CA ILE A 41 3.68 -6.37 -5.82
C ILE A 41 5.07 -6.97 -6.02
N ASP A 42 5.96 -6.79 -5.06
CA ASP A 42 7.37 -7.13 -5.24
C ASP A 42 7.64 -8.58 -4.82
N PHE A 43 7.34 -8.90 -3.57
CA PHE A 43 7.58 -10.23 -3.01
C PHE A 43 6.46 -11.21 -3.33
N GLY A 44 5.21 -10.76 -3.34
CA GLY A 44 4.05 -11.62 -3.56
C GLY A 44 3.96 -12.15 -5.00
N ILE A 45 4.08 -11.27 -5.99
CA ILE A 45 3.99 -11.67 -7.41
C ILE A 45 5.14 -12.63 -7.76
N ILE A 46 6.37 -12.30 -7.37
CA ILE A 46 7.53 -13.13 -7.69
C ILE A 46 7.48 -14.44 -6.92
N GLY A 47 7.18 -14.40 -5.62
CA GLY A 47 7.09 -15.62 -4.80
C GLY A 47 6.08 -16.63 -5.35
N LEU A 48 4.94 -16.16 -5.87
CA LEU A 48 3.97 -17.01 -6.57
C LEU A 48 4.51 -17.56 -7.89
N PHE A 49 5.22 -16.75 -8.67
CA PHE A 49 5.81 -17.19 -9.94
C PHE A 49 6.94 -18.21 -9.76
N SER A 50 7.78 -18.03 -8.74
CA SER A 50 8.94 -18.88 -8.46
C SER A 50 8.66 -20.00 -7.44
N TRP A 51 7.43 -20.11 -6.93
CA TRP A 51 7.06 -21.03 -5.84
C TRP A 51 7.97 -20.93 -4.62
N GLU A 52 8.39 -19.71 -4.29
CA GLU A 52 9.34 -19.43 -3.23
C GLU A 52 8.75 -18.44 -2.23
N PHE A 53 8.99 -18.65 -0.94
CA PHE A 53 8.51 -17.77 0.13
C PHE A 53 9.64 -17.06 0.86
N ASN A 54 10.89 -17.43 0.59
CA ASN A 54 12.06 -16.78 1.15
C ASN A 54 12.35 -15.46 0.40
N PRO A 55 12.19 -14.28 1.06
CA PRO A 55 12.43 -12.98 0.42
C PRO A 55 13.84 -12.85 -0.13
N SER A 56 14.85 -13.42 0.53
CA SER A 56 16.24 -13.36 0.08
C SER A 56 16.45 -14.07 -1.25
N ILE A 57 15.69 -15.13 -1.52
CA ILE A 57 15.74 -15.84 -2.81
C ILE A 57 14.93 -15.08 -3.86
N ILE A 58 13.75 -14.55 -3.49
CA ILE A 58 12.91 -13.71 -4.36
C ILE A 58 13.68 -12.50 -4.89
N MET A 59 14.48 -11.84 -4.03
CA MET A 59 15.29 -10.68 -4.40
C MET A 59 16.38 -10.96 -5.44
N LEU A 60 16.77 -12.24 -5.62
CA LEU A 60 17.72 -12.66 -6.66
C LEU A 60 17.05 -12.79 -8.03
N SER A 61 15.72 -12.75 -8.09
CA SER A 61 15.00 -12.81 -9.36
C SER A 61 15.32 -11.59 -10.23
N PRO A 62 15.62 -11.77 -11.54
CA PRO A 62 15.84 -10.65 -12.44
C PRO A 62 14.61 -9.75 -12.60
N TRP A 63 13.42 -10.24 -12.24
CA TRP A 63 12.17 -9.48 -12.28
C TRP A 63 11.95 -8.62 -11.02
N PHE A 64 12.69 -8.87 -9.94
CA PHE A 64 12.51 -8.18 -8.65
C PHE A 64 12.67 -6.68 -8.77
N ARG A 65 13.75 -6.21 -9.39
CA ARG A 65 13.97 -4.76 -9.53
C ARG A 65 12.88 -4.07 -10.35
N SER A 66 12.38 -4.71 -11.39
CA SER A 66 11.33 -4.14 -12.24
C SER A 66 10.01 -3.98 -11.50
N LEU A 67 9.64 -4.96 -10.67
CA LEU A 67 8.44 -4.88 -9.83
C LEU A 67 8.63 -3.91 -8.67
N ALA A 68 9.80 -3.94 -8.00
CA ALA A 68 10.16 -3.04 -6.92
C ALA A 68 10.05 -1.56 -7.31
N VAL A 69 10.38 -1.20 -8.56
CA VAL A 69 10.18 0.17 -9.04
C VAL A 69 8.71 0.58 -9.04
N LEU A 70 7.78 -0.35 -9.32
CA LEU A 70 6.33 -0.09 -9.26
C LEU A 70 5.85 0.07 -7.82
N GLY A 71 6.32 -0.78 -6.91
CA GLY A 71 5.99 -0.74 -5.49
C GLY A 71 6.56 0.47 -4.74
N HIS A 72 7.80 0.87 -5.07
CA HIS A 72 8.56 1.85 -4.29
C HIS A 72 8.62 3.27 -4.89
N THR A 73 7.96 3.54 -6.01
CA THR A 73 7.92 4.89 -6.59
C THR A 73 6.64 5.62 -6.20
N TRP A 74 6.75 6.62 -5.32
CA TRP A 74 5.62 7.46 -4.88
C TRP A 74 4.80 8.04 -6.04
N GLY A 75 5.45 8.42 -7.14
CA GLY A 75 4.79 8.96 -8.33
C GLY A 75 3.73 8.03 -8.92
N TYR A 76 3.96 6.71 -8.93
CA TYR A 76 2.96 5.76 -9.46
C TYR A 76 1.72 5.68 -8.58
N TRP A 77 1.90 5.76 -7.27
CA TRP A 77 0.79 5.78 -6.31
C TRP A 77 -0.04 7.06 -6.41
N ILE A 78 0.60 8.20 -6.64
CA ILE A 78 -0.11 9.46 -6.92
C ILE A 78 -0.91 9.36 -8.22
N VAL A 79 -0.32 8.84 -9.30
CA VAL A 79 -1.01 8.64 -10.58
C VAL A 79 -2.21 7.70 -10.40
N PHE A 80 -2.02 6.58 -9.71
CA PHE A 80 -3.09 5.65 -9.36
C PHE A 80 -4.21 6.36 -8.57
N GLY A 81 -3.85 7.15 -7.56
CA GLY A 81 -4.82 7.89 -6.75
C GLY A 81 -5.62 8.90 -7.58
N ILE A 82 -4.97 9.63 -8.48
CA ILE A 82 -5.66 10.54 -9.41
C ILE A 82 -6.65 9.77 -10.28
N ILE A 83 -6.26 8.63 -10.84
CA ILE A 83 -7.15 7.80 -11.67
C ILE A 83 -8.38 7.34 -10.87
N VAL A 84 -8.17 6.79 -9.67
CA VAL A 84 -9.27 6.34 -8.79
C VAL A 84 -10.19 7.50 -8.41
N PHE A 85 -9.62 8.67 -8.10
CA PHE A 85 -10.40 9.87 -7.80
C PHE A 85 -11.24 10.32 -8.99
N LEU A 86 -10.67 10.38 -10.20
CA LEU A 86 -11.39 10.77 -11.41
C LEU A 86 -12.54 9.82 -11.73
N ILE A 87 -12.33 8.51 -11.58
CA ILE A 87 -13.38 7.50 -11.75
C ILE A 87 -14.49 7.73 -10.73
N ALA A 88 -14.15 7.88 -9.44
CA ALA A 88 -15.14 8.12 -8.39
C ALA A 88 -15.91 9.43 -8.61
N PHE A 89 -15.22 10.49 -9.05
CA PHE A 89 -15.83 11.78 -9.37
C PHE A 89 -16.79 11.67 -10.55
N PHE A 90 -16.40 10.97 -11.61
CA PHE A 90 -17.27 10.72 -12.75
C PHE A 90 -18.53 9.95 -12.33
N LEU A 91 -18.38 8.86 -11.58
CA LEU A 91 -19.50 8.07 -11.04
C LEU A 91 -20.43 8.91 -10.15
N TYR A 92 -19.88 9.84 -9.38
CA TYR A 92 -20.66 10.78 -8.58
C TYR A 92 -21.44 11.75 -9.47
N LYS A 93 -20.81 12.31 -10.51
CA LYS A 93 -21.44 13.25 -11.44
C LYS A 93 -22.59 12.65 -12.23
N ILE A 94 -22.48 11.38 -12.63
CA ILE A 94 -23.57 10.67 -13.32
C ILE A 94 -24.62 10.07 -12.36
N GLY A 95 -24.53 10.37 -11.05
CA GLY A 95 -25.48 9.92 -10.04
C GLY A 95 -25.42 8.42 -9.71
N LYS A 96 -24.38 7.70 -10.14
CA LYS A 96 -24.21 6.26 -9.82
C LYS A 96 -23.79 6.02 -8.38
N ILE A 97 -23.16 7.01 -7.74
CA ILE A 97 -22.82 6.95 -6.30
C ILE A 97 -23.32 8.18 -5.56
N SER A 98 -23.70 8.00 -4.31
CA SER A 98 -24.15 9.10 -3.44
C SER A 98 -22.97 10.01 -3.01
N ASN A 99 -23.27 11.25 -2.61
CA ASN A 99 -22.27 12.15 -2.01
C ASN A 99 -21.59 11.52 -0.78
N LYS A 100 -22.35 10.77 0.04
CA LYS A 100 -21.81 10.04 1.21
C LYS A 100 -20.79 8.98 0.77
N THR A 101 -21.11 8.21 -0.27
CA THR A 101 -20.21 7.20 -0.83
C THR A 101 -18.96 7.83 -1.42
N PHE A 102 -19.11 8.91 -2.19
CA PHE A 102 -17.99 9.65 -2.77
C PHE A 102 -17.01 10.15 -1.69
N LYS A 103 -17.52 10.75 -0.61
CA LYS A 103 -16.70 11.16 0.54
C LYS A 103 -15.95 10.00 1.18
N ILE A 104 -16.60 8.85 1.37
CA ILE A 104 -15.96 7.65 1.92
C ILE A 104 -14.82 7.18 1.02
N ILE A 105 -15.02 7.13 -0.30
CA ILE A 105 -13.99 6.74 -1.26
C ILE A 105 -12.82 7.74 -1.22
N PHE A 106 -13.12 9.04 -1.20
CA PHE A 106 -12.10 10.08 -1.14
C PHE A 106 -11.22 9.96 0.13
N PHE A 107 -11.84 9.83 1.31
CA PHE A 107 -11.08 9.66 2.54
C PHE A 107 -10.34 8.32 2.61
N ALA A 108 -10.94 7.22 2.13
CA ALA A 108 -10.26 5.94 2.01
C ALA A 108 -9.03 6.06 1.11
N LEU A 109 -9.12 6.79 0.00
CA LEU A 109 -7.99 7.03 -0.88
C LEU A 109 -6.87 7.82 -0.21
N LEU A 110 -7.20 8.85 0.59
CA LEU A 110 -6.20 9.59 1.37
C LEU A 110 -5.50 8.69 2.40
N PHE A 111 -6.24 7.83 3.10
CA PHE A 111 -5.66 6.87 4.03
C PHE A 111 -4.79 5.83 3.33
N PHE A 112 -5.22 5.38 2.15
CA PHE A 112 -4.43 4.47 1.31
C PHE A 112 -3.10 5.11 0.92
N LEU A 113 -3.12 6.33 0.38
CA LEU A 113 -1.91 7.06 0.02
C LEU A 113 -1.03 7.32 1.25
N ALA A 114 -1.61 7.64 2.41
CA ALA A 114 -0.85 7.76 3.65
C ALA A 114 -0.17 6.44 4.04
N GLY A 115 -0.86 5.30 3.90
CA GLY A 115 -0.30 3.97 4.14
C GLY A 115 0.90 3.66 3.25
N VAL A 116 0.77 3.94 1.95
CA VAL A 116 1.87 3.85 0.98
C VAL A 116 3.01 4.80 1.37
N GLY A 117 2.72 6.06 1.70
CA GLY A 117 3.76 7.03 2.05
C GLY A 117 4.56 6.59 3.28
N VAL A 118 3.87 6.06 4.31
CA VAL A 118 4.52 5.49 5.49
C VAL A 118 5.33 4.24 5.14
N HIS A 119 4.84 3.39 4.23
CA HIS A 119 5.59 2.23 3.72
C HIS A 119 6.92 2.68 3.10
N LEU A 120 6.88 3.62 2.16
CA LEU A 120 8.09 4.11 1.47
C LEU A 120 9.08 4.78 2.44
N VAL A 121 8.59 5.54 3.41
CA VAL A 121 9.45 6.13 4.45
C VAL A 121 10.08 5.03 5.29
N LEU A 122 9.31 4.00 5.65
CA LEU A 122 9.80 2.88 6.44
C LEU A 122 10.84 2.08 5.65
N ASP A 123 10.66 1.87 4.35
CA ASP A 123 11.66 1.26 3.49
C ASP A 123 12.96 2.05 3.50
N ILE A 124 12.92 3.38 3.31
CA ILE A 124 14.13 4.22 3.38
C ILE A 124 14.82 3.99 4.73
N LEU A 125 14.05 4.04 5.83
CA LEU A 125 14.60 3.87 7.16
C LEU A 125 15.15 2.47 7.43
N ILE A 126 14.52 1.40 6.94
CA ILE A 126 14.90 -0.01 7.20
C ILE A 126 16.00 -0.49 6.23
N ILE A 127 15.89 -0.13 4.94
CA ILE A 127 16.83 -0.48 3.88
C ILE A 127 18.14 0.27 4.08
N GLU A 128 18.12 1.56 4.43
CA GLU A 128 19.36 2.34 4.63
C GLU A 128 20.05 1.98 5.95
N THR A 129 19.34 1.40 6.94
CA THR A 129 19.93 1.19 8.26
C THR A 129 20.54 -0.16 8.56
N SER A 130 20.08 -1.34 8.07
CA SER A 130 20.84 -2.63 8.27
C SER A 130 20.17 -4.00 7.98
N SER A 131 18.92 -4.18 7.51
CA SER A 131 18.23 -5.48 7.80
C SER A 131 17.55 -6.27 6.68
N TRP A 132 18.05 -6.16 5.44
CA TRP A 132 17.73 -7.15 4.37
C TRP A 132 18.83 -8.22 4.17
N ILE A 133 19.85 -8.24 5.04
CA ILE A 133 20.86 -9.31 5.14
C ILE A 133 20.48 -10.24 6.30
#